data_AF-A0A6I3UB32-F1
#
_entry.id   AF-A0A6I3UB32-F1
#
_cell.length_a   1.000
_cell.length_b   1.000
_cell.length_c   1.000
_cell.angle_alpha   90.00
_cell.angle_beta   90.00
_cell.angle_gamma   90.00
#
_symmetry.space_group_name_H-M   'P 1'
#
loop_
_entity.id
_entity.type
_entity.pdbx_description
1 polymer ?
#
loop_
_entity_poly.entity_id
_entity_poly.type
_entity_poly.pdbx_seq_one_letter_code
_entity_poly.pdbx_strand_id
1 'polypeptide(L)'
;FEGEAFQSLQGQNSNNSVRISDEFLESLKHNDRWLLKSPSTRKPLEEIEAKDLWKEIVNAAWECADPGVQYNDTINNWNTCARSGGIRSS
;
A
#
# COMPACT_ATOMS: atom_id res chain seq x y z
N PHE A 1 4.72 -30.59 13.64
CA PHE A 1 3.42 -29.91 13.52
C PHE A 1 3.59 -28.49 14.05
N GLU A 2 4.30 -27.64 13.30
CA GLU A 2 4.51 -26.23 13.64
C GLU A 2 4.44 -25.46 12.31
N GLY A 3 3.26 -24.94 11.94
CA GLY A 3 3.05 -24.52 10.55
C GLY A 3 2.10 -23.35 10.25
N GLU A 4 1.20 -22.97 11.15
CA GLU A 4 0.29 -21.83 10.88
C GLU A 4 0.40 -20.70 11.92
N ALA A 5 0.78 -21.00 13.15
CA ALA A 5 0.92 -19.98 14.20
C ALA A 5 2.22 -19.15 14.11
N PHE A 6 3.21 -19.57 13.31
CA PHE A 6 4.46 -18.83 13.14
C PHE A 6 4.45 -17.87 11.94
N GLN A 7 3.49 -17.99 11.02
CA GLN A 7 3.27 -16.96 9.99
C GLN A 7 2.58 -15.71 10.56
N SER A 8 1.83 -15.85 11.66
CA SER A 8 1.13 -14.74 12.31
C SER A 8 1.99 -13.91 13.27
N LEU A 9 3.30 -14.21 13.40
CA LEU A 9 4.23 -13.48 14.28
C LEU A 9 4.99 -12.34 13.57
N GLN A 10 4.97 -12.24 12.23
CA GLN A 10 5.57 -11.10 11.55
C GLN A 10 4.64 -9.89 11.61
N GLY A 11 4.91 -8.98 12.54
CA GLY A 11 4.25 -7.68 12.62
C GLY A 11 3.30 -7.47 13.80
N GLN A 12 3.17 -8.42 14.74
CA GLN A 12 2.31 -8.30 15.93
C GLN A 12 2.69 -7.18 16.93
N ASN A 13 3.64 -6.31 16.58
CA ASN A 13 3.94 -5.10 17.33
C ASN A 13 4.52 -4.00 16.42
N SER A 14 4.16 -4.03 15.13
CA SER A 14 4.60 -3.06 14.13
C SER A 14 3.38 -2.31 13.60
N ASN A 15 3.38 -0.99 13.72
CA ASN A 15 2.40 -0.14 13.05
C ASN A 15 2.75 -0.15 11.56
N ASN A 16 1.91 -0.81 10.76
CA ASN A 16 2.16 -0.97 9.33
C ASN A 16 1.39 0.12 8.59
N SER A 17 2.02 0.75 7.60
CA SER A 17 1.31 1.68 6.73
C SER A 17 1.55 1.38 5.27
N VAL A 18 0.52 1.60 4.47
CA VAL A 18 0.57 1.52 3.01
C VAL A 18 0.38 2.90 2.41
N ARG A 19 1.12 3.15 1.33
CA ARG A 19 1.04 4.41 0.58
C ARG A 19 0.26 4.20 -0.70
N ILE A 20 -0.75 5.03 -0.87
CA ILE A 20 -1.67 4.99 -2.00
C ILE A 20 -1.37 6.19 -2.89
N SER A 21 -1.12 5.93 -4.18
CA SER A 21 -0.96 6.95 -5.20
C SER A 21 -2.31 7.31 -5.82
N ASP A 22 -2.39 8.50 -6.42
CA ASP A 22 -3.55 8.95 -7.19
C ASP A 22 -3.74 8.02 -8.41
N GLU A 23 -2.65 7.52 -9.02
CA GLU A 23 -2.69 6.54 -10.12
C GLU A 23 -3.45 5.27 -9.74
N PHE A 24 -3.18 4.72 -8.55
CA PHE A 24 -3.90 3.53 -8.06
C PHE A 24 -5.38 3.82 -7.80
N LEU A 25 -5.69 4.98 -7.23
CA LEU A 25 -7.08 5.38 -6.96
C LEU A 25 -7.88 5.55 -8.26
N GLU A 26 -7.27 6.10 -9.31
CA GLU A 26 -7.91 6.19 -10.61
C GLU A 26 -8.14 4.80 -11.23
N SER A 27 -7.18 3.88 -11.13
CA SER A 27 -7.40 2.48 -11.55
C SER A 27 -8.54 1.82 -10.77
N LEU A 28 -8.58 2.02 -9.44
CA LEU A 28 -9.65 1.50 -8.59
C LEU A 28 -11.03 2.06 -8.99
N LYS A 29 -11.12 3.36 -9.25
CA LYS A 29 -12.36 4.04 -9.65
C LYS A 29 -12.91 3.54 -10.99
N HIS A 30 -12.03 3.19 -11.92
CA HIS A 30 -12.41 2.69 -13.24
C HIS A 30 -12.56 1.17 -13.30
N ASN A 31 -12.33 0.45 -12.19
CA ASN A 31 -12.26 -1.02 -12.14
C ASN A 31 -11.19 -1.58 -13.09
N ASP A 32 -10.07 -0.87 -13.21
CA ASP A 32 -8.93 -1.33 -13.99
C ASP A 32 -8.07 -2.30 -13.19
N ARG A 33 -7.15 -2.95 -13.91
CA ARG A 33 -6.11 -3.78 -13.31
C ARG A 33 -4.93 -2.92 -12.84
N TRP A 34 -4.19 -3.45 -11.89
CA TRP A 34 -3.02 -2.85 -11.29
C TRP A 34 -1.78 -3.72 -11.49
N LEU A 35 -0.73 -3.14 -12.06
CA LEU A 35 0.53 -3.84 -12.33
C LEU A 35 1.48 -3.74 -11.13
N LEU A 36 1.71 -4.86 -10.46
CA LEU A 36 2.74 -5.02 -9.45
C LEU A 36 4.13 -4.97 -10.09
N LYS A 37 5.03 -4.18 -9.49
CA LYS A 37 6.39 -3.97 -9.98
C LYS A 37 7.41 -4.37 -8.92
N SER A 38 8.50 -4.97 -9.36
CA SER A 38 9.63 -5.29 -8.49
C SER A 38 10.22 -4.01 -7.86
N PRO A 39 10.40 -3.94 -6.53
CA PRO A 39 11.00 -2.76 -5.91
C PRO A 39 12.44 -2.48 -6.38
N SER A 40 13.22 -3.54 -6.63
CA SER A 40 14.63 -3.44 -7.02
C SER A 40 14.82 -3.15 -8.51
N THR A 41 14.05 -3.83 -9.38
CA THR A 41 14.25 -3.74 -10.84
C THR A 41 13.21 -2.88 -11.55
N ARG A 42 12.12 -2.52 -10.86
CA ARG A 42 10.95 -1.79 -11.39
C ARG A 42 10.24 -2.49 -12.55
N LYS A 43 10.60 -3.73 -12.85
CA LYS A 43 9.99 -4.54 -13.90
C LYS A 43 8.59 -5.00 -13.49
N PRO A 44 7.66 -5.15 -14.45
CA PRO A 44 6.37 -5.81 -14.22
C PRO A 44 6.58 -7.20 -13.64
N LEU A 45 5.79 -7.55 -12.64
CA LEU A 45 5.76 -8.89 -12.04
C LEU A 45 4.44 -9.58 -12.36
N GLU A 46 3.35 -8.98 -11.90
CA GLU A 46 2.01 -9.53 -11.99
C GLU A 46 1.01 -8.38 -12.13
N GLU A 47 -0.11 -8.64 -12.78
CA GLU A 47 -1.20 -7.70 -12.89
C GLU A 47 -2.43 -8.29 -12.19
N ILE A 48 -3.05 -7.52 -11.29
CA ILE A 48 -4.18 -7.93 -10.45
C ILE A 48 -5.34 -6.95 -10.59
N GLU A 49 -6.55 -7.32 -10.19
CA GLU A 49 -7.66 -6.36 -10.14
C GLU A 49 -7.41 -5.32 -9.03
N ALA A 50 -7.49 -4.02 -9.34
CA ALA A 50 -7.24 -2.97 -8.34
C ALA A 50 -8.22 -3.07 -7.15
N LYS A 51 -9.46 -3.47 -7.42
CA LYS A 51 -10.50 -3.67 -6.40
C LYS A 51 -10.14 -4.78 -5.41
N ASP A 52 -9.47 -5.84 -5.86
CA ASP A 52 -9.19 -7.00 -5.03
C ASP A 52 -8.07 -6.64 -4.04
N LEU A 53 -7.02 -5.97 -4.52
CA LEU A 53 -5.98 -5.41 -3.65
C LEU A 53 -6.55 -4.40 -2.65
N TRP A 54 -7.45 -3.52 -3.10
CA TRP A 54 -8.10 -2.55 -2.21
C TRP A 54 -8.92 -3.24 -1.12
N LYS A 55 -9.65 -4.30 -1.48
CA LYS A 55 -10.45 -5.08 -0.54
C LYS A 55 -9.58 -5.76 0.52
N GLU A 56 -8.42 -6.30 0.15
CA GLU A 56 -7.47 -6.86 1.12
C GLU A 56 -6.98 -5.81 2.13
N ILE A 57 -6.60 -4.62 1.65
CA ILE A 57 -6.16 -3.51 2.51
C ILE A 57 -7.27 -3.10 3.48
N VAL A 58 -8.50 -2.92 2.97
CA VAL A 58 -9.65 -2.50 3.79
C VAL A 58 -10.04 -3.57 4.81
N ASN A 59 -10.04 -4.84 4.41
CA ASN A 59 -10.36 -5.95 5.31
C ASN A 59 -9.34 -6.03 6.45
N ALA A 60 -8.04 -5.96 6.14
CA ALA A 60 -6.98 -5.96 7.16
C ALA A 60 -7.17 -4.77 8.13
N ALA A 61 -7.35 -3.56 7.59
CA ALA A 61 -7.53 -2.35 8.41
C ALA A 61 -8.78 -2.42 9.28
N TRP A 62 -9.86 -3.05 8.80
CA TRP A 62 -11.06 -3.29 9.58
C TRP A 62 -10.85 -4.31 10.71
N GLU A 63 -10.11 -5.38 10.45
CA GLU A 63 -9.88 -6.48 11.39
C GLU A 63 -8.90 -6.11 12.52
N CYS A 64 -7.85 -5.35 12.22
CA CYS A 64 -6.77 -5.09 13.17
C CYS A 64 -6.29 -3.64 13.26
N ALA A 65 -7.00 -2.67 12.66
CA ALA A 65 -6.61 -1.26 12.58
C ALA A 65 -5.29 -0.98 11.81
N ASP A 66 -4.75 -2.00 11.13
CA ASP A 66 -3.56 -1.93 10.28
C ASP A 66 -3.85 -2.60 8.92
N PRO A 67 -3.29 -2.09 7.81
CA PRO A 67 -2.34 -0.99 7.77
C PRO A 67 -3.02 0.38 7.83
N GLY A 68 -2.34 1.36 8.43
CA GLY A 68 -2.65 2.77 8.23
C GLY A 68 -2.50 3.17 6.75
N VAL A 69 -3.40 4.00 6.24
CA VAL A 69 -3.40 4.43 4.83
C VAL A 69 -2.85 5.85 4.70
N GLN A 70 -1.88 6.03 3.80
CA GLN A 70 -1.26 7.32 3.49
C GLN A 70 -1.44 7.69 2.02
N TYR A 71 -2.15 8.77 1.72
CA TYR A 71 -2.33 9.28 0.35
C TYR A 71 -1.08 10.05 -0.09
N ASN A 72 -0.14 9.32 -0.70
CA ASN A 72 1.23 9.78 -0.94
C ASN A 72 1.28 11.06 -1.79
N ASP A 73 0.48 11.10 -2.85
CA ASP A 73 0.52 12.19 -3.82
C ASP A 73 -0.15 13.43 -3.24
N THR A 74 -1.29 13.27 -2.56
CA THR A 74 -1.90 14.35 -1.78
C THR A 74 -0.94 14.92 -0.73
N ILE A 75 -0.26 14.09 0.06
CA ILE A 75 0.73 14.55 1.06
C ILE A 75 1.86 15.36 0.38
N ASN A 76 2.37 14.90 -0.75
CA ASN A 76 3.47 15.57 -1.44
C ASN A 76 3.03 16.82 -2.22
N ASN A 77 1.78 16.89 -2.68
CA ASN A 77 1.23 18.07 -3.34
C ASN A 77 1.19 19.29 -2.40
N TRP A 78 1.09 19.05 -1.09
CA TRP A 78 1.08 20.10 -0.06
C TRP A 78 2.45 20.27 0.64
N ASN A 79 3.50 19.63 0.13
CA ASN A 79 4.85 19.74 0.70
C ASN A 79 5.46 21.12 0.41
N THR A 80 5.49 21.97 1.44
CA THR A 80 6.08 23.33 1.36
C THR A 80 7.59 23.34 1.12
N CYS A 81 8.26 22.21 1.35
CA CYS A 81 9.70 22.02 1.19
C CYS A 81 10.04 20.99 0.12
N ALA A 82 9.24 20.89 -0.96
CA ALA A 82 9.42 19.87 -2.01
C ALA A 82 10.84 19.83 -2.63
N ARG A 83 11.55 20.98 -2.69
CA ARG A 83 12.94 21.06 -3.18
C ARG A 83 13.94 20.29 -2.33
N SER A 84 13.62 20.05 -1.06
CA SER A 84 14.46 19.27 -0.13
C SER A 84 14.20 17.77 -0.22
N GLY A 85 13.27 17.34 -1.08
CA GLY A 85 12.87 15.95 -1.25
C GLY A 85 11.39 15.72 -0.91
N GLY A 86 10.85 14.63 -1.46
CA GLY A 86 9.48 14.19 -1.18
C GLY A 86 9.35 13.56 0.21
N ILE A 87 8.17 13.72 0.82
CA ILE A 87 7.79 13.09 2.09
C ILE A 87 7.56 11.60 1.82
N ARG A 88 8.32 10.75 2.52
CA ARG A 88 8.33 9.28 2.32
C ARG A 88 7.97 8.46 3.57
N SER A 89 7.84 9.09 4.73
CA SER A 89 7.37 8.46 5.98
C SER A 89 6.49 9.43 6.78
N SER A 90 5.78 8.92 7.80
CA SER A 90 5.06 9.68 8.82
C SER A 90 5.70 9.50 10.19
#